data_AF-A0A920UQ65-F1
#
_entry.id   AF-A0A920UQ65-F1
#
_cell.length_a   1.000
_cell.length_b   1.000
_cell.length_c   1.000
_cell.angle_alpha   90.00
_cell.angle_beta   90.00
_cell.angle_gamma   90.00
#
_symmetry.space_group_name_H-M   'P 1'
#
loop_
_entity.id
_entity.type
_entity.pdbx_description
1 polymer ?
#
loop_
_entity_poly.entity_id
_entity_poly.type
_entity_poly.pdbx_seq_one_letter_code
_entity_poly.pdbx_strand_id
1 'polypeptide(L)'
;MRTPDQGDDLANFIVERFHIEHERTYGRRASDEPVDLVTIRSTYRIDSDRIVPKSVNETEDKKPPRNAYFGKQHGWMLTPVIDRGELTNSVTHGPLIIEEYDSTTLVPPDTSVHIDETGNIIMINTDLEVKLD
;
A
#
# COMPACT_ATOMS: atom_id res chain seq x y z
N MET A 1 58.29 0.34 4.58
CA MET A 1 57.20 1.02 3.85
C MET A 1 56.01 0.06 3.82
N ARG A 2 55.03 0.19 4.72
CA ARG A 2 53.78 -0.59 4.63
C ARG A 2 52.91 0.14 3.61
N THR A 3 52.46 -0.54 2.57
CA THR A 3 51.41 -0.02 1.69
C THR A 3 50.15 0.20 2.52
N PRO A 4 49.36 1.27 2.30
CA PRO A 4 48.03 1.37 2.88
C PRO A 4 47.27 0.10 2.52
N ASP A 5 46.94 -0.69 3.54
CA ASP A 5 46.30 -1.98 3.39
C ASP A 5 44.83 -1.73 3.03
N GLN A 6 44.34 -2.33 1.95
CA GLN A 6 42.97 -2.12 1.47
C GLN A 6 41.90 -2.43 2.54
N GLY A 7 42.27 -3.22 3.56
CA GLY A 7 41.43 -3.50 4.73
C GLY A 7 41.12 -2.27 5.59
N ASP A 8 42.08 -1.35 5.74
CA ASP A 8 41.89 -0.14 6.57
C ASP A 8 40.90 0.84 5.90
N ASP A 9 40.92 0.90 4.57
CA ASP A 9 40.01 1.73 3.78
C ASP A 9 38.56 1.24 3.87
N LEU A 10 38.35 -0.08 3.77
CA LEU A 10 37.03 -0.69 3.91
C LEU A 10 36.47 -0.53 5.34
N ALA A 11 37.31 -0.70 6.36
CA ALA A 11 36.90 -0.52 7.75
C ALA A 11 36.44 0.91 8.02
N ASN A 12 37.24 1.91 7.62
CA ASN A 12 36.90 3.32 7.75
C ASN A 12 35.60 3.67 7.00
N PHE A 13 35.43 3.11 5.80
CA PHE A 13 34.20 3.28 5.03
C PHE A 13 32.96 2.75 5.76
N ILE A 14 33.04 1.56 6.36
CA ILE A 14 31.92 0.97 7.12
C ILE A 14 31.59 1.81 8.36
N VAL A 15 32.62 2.29 9.08
CA VAL A 15 32.46 3.14 10.27
C VAL A 15 31.78 4.46 9.92
N GLU A 16 32.22 5.15 8.86
CA GLU A 16 31.58 6.39 8.41
C GLU A 16 30.11 6.18 8.04
N ARG A 17 29.82 5.09 7.31
CA ARG A 17 28.44 4.73 6.93
C ARG A 17 27.56 4.43 8.14
N PHE A 18 28.12 3.80 9.18
CA PHE A 18 27.40 3.59 10.44
C PHE A 18 27.05 4.92 11.10
N HIS A 19 28.01 5.85 11.22
CA HIS A 19 27.76 7.16 11.85
C HIS A 19 26.69 7.98 11.11
N ILE A 20 26.71 7.99 9.78
CA ILE A 20 25.69 8.66 8.95
C ILE A 20 24.30 8.10 9.24
N GLU A 21 24.13 6.77 9.24
CA GLU A 21 22.83 6.15 9.48
C GLU A 21 22.37 6.27 10.94
N HIS A 22 23.30 6.24 11.89
CA HIS A 22 23.01 6.47 13.31
C HIS A 22 22.51 7.90 13.55
N GLU A 23 23.14 8.90 12.92
CA GLU A 23 22.68 10.28 12.98
C GLU A 23 21.30 10.44 12.33
N ARG A 24 21.06 9.83 11.16
CA ARG A 24 19.75 9.86 10.49
C ARG A 24 18.64 9.25 11.34
N THR A 25 18.94 8.17 12.05
CA THR A 25 17.95 7.40 12.83
C THR A 25 17.72 7.98 14.23
N TYR A 26 18.77 8.47 14.89
CA TYR A 26 18.75 8.87 16.31
C TYR A 26 19.10 10.33 16.57
N GLY A 27 19.43 11.11 15.54
CA GLY A 27 19.72 12.55 15.61
C GLY A 27 21.04 12.91 16.31
N ARG A 28 21.93 11.94 16.54
CA ARG A 28 23.23 12.15 17.20
C ARG A 28 24.32 11.31 16.57
N ARG A 29 25.53 11.86 16.53
CA ARG A 29 26.73 11.24 15.98
C ARG A 29 27.83 11.24 17.04
N ALA A 30 28.32 10.05 17.41
CA ALA A 30 29.43 9.89 18.36
C ALA A 30 30.70 9.51 17.59
N SER A 31 31.25 10.47 16.82
CA SER A 31 32.39 10.22 15.91
C SER A 31 33.68 9.81 16.59
N ASP A 32 33.81 10.10 17.89
CA ASP A 32 35.02 9.81 18.69
C ASP A 32 34.91 8.47 19.44
N GLU A 33 33.77 7.79 19.35
CA GLU A 33 33.55 6.49 20.01
C GLU A 33 33.86 5.34 19.04
N PRO A 34 34.52 4.26 19.51
CA PRO A 34 34.79 3.10 18.67
C PRO A 34 33.49 2.39 18.28
N VAL A 35 33.45 1.89 17.04
CA VAL A 35 32.31 1.11 16.52
C VAL A 35 32.60 -0.38 16.67
N ASP A 36 31.69 -1.10 17.33
CA ASP A 36 31.74 -2.55 17.45
C ASP A 36 30.88 -3.25 16.37
N LEU A 37 31.52 -4.08 15.53
CA LEU A 37 30.81 -4.91 14.56
C LEU A 37 30.24 -6.16 15.23
N VAL A 38 28.98 -6.09 15.65
CA VAL A 38 28.32 -7.19 16.40
C VAL A 38 27.72 -8.29 15.52
N THR A 39 27.25 -7.96 14.31
CA THR A 39 26.57 -8.92 13.43
C THR A 39 26.70 -8.51 11.98
N ILE A 40 27.05 -9.47 11.13
CA ILE A 40 26.97 -9.33 9.67
C ILE A 40 25.74 -10.12 9.21
N ARG A 41 24.75 -9.41 8.65
CA ARG A 41 23.59 -10.03 7.99
C ARG A 41 23.74 -9.89 6.49
N SER A 42 23.71 -11.01 5.79
CA SER A 42 23.62 -11.02 4.32
C SER A 42 22.23 -11.48 3.90
N THR A 43 21.68 -10.85 2.87
CA THR A 43 20.43 -11.24 2.24
C THR A 43 20.67 -11.26 0.74
N TYR A 44 20.33 -12.36 0.09
CA TYR A 44 20.34 -12.46 -1.35
C TYR A 44 18.90 -12.53 -1.85
N ARG A 45 18.66 -11.98 -3.04
CA ARG A 45 17.37 -12.04 -3.73
C ARG A 45 17.61 -12.71 -5.08
N ILE A 46 16.72 -13.63 -5.44
CA ILE A 46 16.66 -14.20 -6.77
C ILE A 46 15.39 -13.63 -7.41
N ASP A 47 15.52 -13.12 -8.63
CA ASP A 47 14.35 -12.70 -9.38
C ASP A 47 13.53 -13.93 -9.76
N SER A 48 12.27 -13.91 -9.37
CA SER A 48 11.26 -14.86 -9.81
C SER A 48 10.20 -14.12 -10.58
N ASP A 49 9.51 -14.81 -11.49
CA ASP A 49 8.34 -14.26 -12.14
C ASP A 49 7.34 -13.77 -11.08
N ARG A 50 6.85 -12.55 -11.27
CA ARG A 50 5.82 -11.98 -10.41
C ARG A 50 4.51 -12.68 -10.73
N ILE A 51 3.93 -13.37 -9.75
CA ILE A 51 2.56 -13.87 -9.86
C ILE A 51 1.64 -12.66 -9.83
N VAL A 52 1.08 -12.31 -10.99
CA VAL A 52 0.00 -11.34 -11.10
C VAL A 52 -1.31 -12.13 -11.06
N PRO A 53 -2.16 -11.95 -10.03
CA PRO A 53 -3.47 -12.56 -10.02
C PRO A 53 -4.23 -12.15 -11.28
N LYS A 54 -4.81 -13.11 -11.99
CA LYS A 54 -5.72 -12.78 -13.09
C LYS A 54 -7.04 -12.35 -12.47
N SER A 55 -7.52 -11.16 -12.84
CA SER A 55 -8.91 -10.80 -12.55
C SER A 55 -9.82 -11.73 -13.33
N VAL A 56 -10.66 -12.48 -12.63
CA VAL A 56 -11.76 -13.25 -13.22
C VAL A 56 -13.01 -12.45 -12.94
N ASN A 57 -13.58 -11.83 -13.97
CA ASN A 57 -14.85 -11.13 -13.86
C ASN A 57 -15.97 -12.14 -14.12
N GLU A 58 -16.29 -12.93 -13.11
CA GLU A 58 -17.52 -13.71 -13.08
C GLU A 58 -18.63 -12.80 -12.60
N THR A 59 -19.59 -12.51 -13.47
CA THR A 59 -20.78 -11.75 -13.09
C THR A 59 -21.85 -12.71 -12.61
N GLU A 60 -22.34 -12.52 -11.40
CA GLU A 60 -23.56 -13.16 -10.90
C GLU A 60 -24.82 -12.45 -11.43
N ASP A 61 -25.99 -13.06 -11.17
CA ASP A 61 -27.28 -12.45 -11.47
C ASP A 61 -27.46 -11.13 -10.71
N LYS A 62 -28.18 -10.20 -11.35
CA LYS A 62 -28.51 -8.89 -10.74
C LYS A 62 -29.18 -9.07 -9.39
N LYS A 63 -28.60 -8.45 -8.37
CA LYS A 63 -29.10 -8.51 -7.00
C LYS A 63 -30.06 -7.35 -6.72
N PRO A 64 -31.14 -7.57 -5.94
CA PRO A 64 -32.02 -6.48 -5.55
C PRO A 64 -31.29 -5.48 -4.63
N PRO A 65 -31.63 -4.18 -4.69
CA PRO A 65 -31.05 -3.19 -3.81
C PRO A 65 -31.38 -3.45 -2.33
N ARG A 66 -30.52 -2.98 -1.42
CA ARG A 66 -30.66 -3.16 0.04
C ARG A 66 -30.55 -1.84 0.78
N ASN A 67 -31.26 -1.71 1.89
CA ASN A 67 -31.08 -0.56 2.78
C ASN A 67 -29.74 -0.68 3.53
N ALA A 68 -28.89 0.33 3.40
CA ALA A 68 -27.63 0.47 4.15
C ALA A 68 -27.61 1.79 4.92
N TYR A 69 -26.95 1.80 6.08
CA TYR A 69 -26.86 2.98 6.93
C TYR A 69 -25.48 3.66 6.78
N PHE A 70 -25.46 4.92 6.33
CA PHE A 70 -24.24 5.69 6.04
C PHE A 70 -23.98 6.80 7.07
N GLY A 71 -24.20 6.48 8.35
CA GLY A 71 -23.96 7.40 9.46
C GLY A 71 -25.03 8.48 9.60
N LYS A 72 -24.82 9.42 10.53
CA LYS A 72 -25.83 10.42 10.91
C LYS A 72 -26.16 11.43 9.80
N GLN A 73 -25.20 11.73 8.93
CA GLN A 73 -25.35 12.69 7.84
C GLN A 73 -26.29 12.17 6.75
N HIS A 74 -26.17 10.90 6.39
CA HIS A 74 -26.89 10.30 5.25
C HIS A 74 -28.05 9.39 5.68
N GLY A 75 -27.96 8.76 6.85
CA GLY A 75 -29.00 7.88 7.35
C GLY A 75 -29.10 6.55 6.59
N TRP A 76 -30.30 5.97 6.58
CA TRP A 76 -30.61 4.76 5.81
C TRP A 76 -30.89 5.13 4.35
N MET A 77 -30.23 4.44 3.42
CA MET A 77 -30.38 4.65 1.98
C MET A 77 -30.61 3.32 1.26
N LEU A 78 -31.59 3.29 0.34
CA LEU A 78 -31.77 2.16 -0.57
C LEU A 78 -30.60 2.16 -1.56
N THR A 79 -29.75 1.14 -1.46
CA THR A 79 -28.43 1.12 -2.10
C THR A 79 -28.37 -0.02 -3.12
N PRO A 80 -27.96 0.25 -4.37
CA PRO A 80 -27.73 -0.79 -5.38
C PRO A 80 -26.72 -1.83 -4.87
N VAL A 81 -26.97 -3.09 -5.20
CA VAL A 81 -26.04 -4.20 -4.95
C VAL A 81 -25.58 -4.70 -6.31
N ILE A 82 -24.28 -4.73 -6.53
CA ILE A 82 -23.67 -5.31 -7.73
C ILE A 82 -22.71 -6.43 -7.32
N ASP A 83 -22.48 -7.36 -8.23
CA ASP A 83 -21.35 -8.26 -8.12
C ASP A 83 -20.03 -7.53 -8.47
N ARG A 84 -18.91 -7.89 -7.85
CA ARG A 84 -17.60 -7.33 -8.21
C ARG A 84 -17.27 -7.51 -9.68
N GLY A 85 -17.69 -8.60 -10.32
CA GLY A 85 -17.50 -8.82 -11.74
C GLY A 85 -18.14 -7.76 -12.64
N GLU A 86 -19.11 -6.99 -12.11
CA GLU A 86 -19.74 -5.86 -12.81
C GLU A 86 -18.90 -4.56 -12.73
N LEU A 87 -17.91 -4.48 -11.84
CA LEU A 87 -17.01 -3.34 -11.79
C LEU A 87 -16.01 -3.38 -12.95
N THR A 88 -15.72 -2.20 -13.48
CA THR A 88 -14.76 -2.01 -14.56
C THR A 88 -13.75 -0.94 -14.19
N ASN A 89 -12.83 -0.64 -15.09
CA ASN A 89 -11.90 0.49 -14.94
C ASN A 89 -12.60 1.85 -15.07
N SER A 90 -13.89 1.87 -15.40
CA SER A 90 -14.69 3.10 -15.43
C SER A 90 -15.12 3.48 -14.02
N VAL A 91 -15.02 4.77 -13.71
CA VAL A 91 -15.43 5.31 -12.41
C VAL A 91 -16.94 5.18 -12.23
N THR A 92 -17.32 4.56 -11.11
CA THR A 92 -18.70 4.50 -10.60
C THR A 92 -18.75 5.26 -9.28
N HIS A 93 -19.90 5.84 -8.94
CA HIS A 93 -20.07 6.59 -7.70
C HIS A 93 -20.97 5.85 -6.72
N GLY A 94 -20.67 5.98 -5.44
CA GLY A 94 -21.55 5.52 -4.37
C GLY A 94 -22.80 6.41 -4.20
N PRO A 95 -23.76 5.99 -3.36
CA PRO A 95 -23.71 4.79 -2.51
C PRO A 95 -23.89 3.50 -3.33
N LEU A 96 -23.08 2.49 -3.03
CA LEU A 96 -23.06 1.20 -3.74
C LEU A 96 -22.62 0.09 -2.78
N ILE A 97 -23.21 -1.10 -2.91
CA ILE A 97 -22.74 -2.31 -2.26
C ILE A 97 -22.15 -3.21 -3.34
N ILE A 98 -20.91 -3.63 -3.17
CA ILE A 98 -20.23 -4.58 -4.04
C ILE A 98 -20.12 -5.89 -3.28
N GLU A 99 -20.65 -6.97 -3.85
CA GLU A 99 -20.53 -8.31 -3.27
C GLU A 99 -19.54 -9.16 -4.05
N GLU A 100 -18.89 -10.03 -3.30
CA GLU A 100 -17.97 -11.06 -3.76
C GLU A 100 -18.32 -12.36 -3.01
N TYR A 101 -17.85 -13.49 -3.51
CA TYR A 101 -18.10 -14.78 -2.87
C TYR A 101 -17.70 -14.81 -1.38
N ASP A 102 -16.60 -14.15 -1.01
CA ASP A 102 -16.04 -14.14 0.34
C ASP A 102 -15.98 -12.74 0.99
N SER A 103 -16.54 -11.72 0.34
CA SER A 103 -16.42 -10.32 0.80
C SER A 103 -17.61 -9.44 0.42
N THR A 104 -17.73 -8.31 1.11
CA THR A 104 -18.71 -7.26 0.79
C THR A 104 -18.07 -5.90 1.03
N THR A 105 -17.96 -5.11 -0.04
CA THR A 105 -17.42 -3.74 0.02
C THR A 105 -18.57 -2.74 -0.03
N LEU A 106 -18.64 -1.88 0.98
CA LEU A 106 -19.61 -0.80 1.04
C LEU A 106 -18.95 0.50 0.55
N VAL A 107 -19.47 1.07 -0.53
CA VAL A 107 -19.04 2.37 -1.09
C VAL A 107 -19.98 3.45 -0.57
N PRO A 108 -19.51 4.40 0.27
CA PRO A 108 -20.34 5.48 0.78
C PRO A 108 -20.76 6.48 -0.31
N PRO A 109 -21.73 7.37 -0.01
CA PRO A 109 -21.88 8.63 -0.74
C PRO A 109 -20.54 9.38 -0.85
N ASP A 110 -20.42 10.22 -1.87
CA ASP A 110 -19.23 11.05 -2.11
C ASP A 110 -17.93 10.25 -2.16
N THR A 111 -18.02 9.02 -2.68
CA THR A 111 -16.90 8.14 -2.93
C THR A 111 -17.00 7.61 -4.35
N SER A 112 -15.89 7.69 -5.08
CA SER A 112 -15.74 7.08 -6.40
C SER A 112 -15.05 5.72 -6.27
N VAL A 113 -15.41 4.78 -7.15
CA VAL A 113 -14.87 3.43 -7.15
C VAL A 113 -14.61 2.93 -8.58
N HIS A 114 -13.50 2.23 -8.79
CA HIS A 114 -13.17 1.53 -10.04
C HIS A 114 -12.20 0.36 -9.79
N ILE A 115 -11.98 -0.49 -10.80
CA ILE A 115 -10.97 -1.54 -10.79
C ILE A 115 -9.68 -1.05 -11.45
N ASP A 116 -8.52 -1.32 -10.82
CA ASP A 116 -7.21 -1.07 -11.44
C ASP A 116 -6.74 -2.22 -12.35
N GLU A 117 -5.61 -2.04 -13.04
CA GLU A 117 -5.03 -3.05 -13.95
C GLU A 117 -4.67 -4.38 -13.28
N THR A 118 -4.50 -4.37 -11.95
CA THR A 118 -4.18 -5.56 -11.16
C THR A 118 -5.42 -6.17 -10.49
N GLY A 119 -6.60 -5.63 -10.76
CA GLY A 119 -7.87 -6.12 -10.26
C GLY A 119 -8.25 -5.55 -8.89
N ASN A 120 -7.56 -4.56 -8.33
CA ASN A 120 -7.93 -3.98 -7.03
C ASN A 120 -9.13 -3.06 -7.14
N ILE A 121 -10.00 -3.05 -6.12
CA ILE A 121 -11.03 -2.02 -5.95
C ILE A 121 -10.36 -0.76 -5.39
N ILE A 122 -10.31 0.29 -6.19
CA ILE A 122 -9.79 1.61 -5.80
C ILE A 122 -10.97 2.49 -5.40
N MET A 123 -10.99 2.90 -4.13
CA MET A 123 -11.97 3.86 -3.61
C MET A 123 -11.31 5.19 -3.28
N ILE A 124 -11.87 6.28 -3.80
CA ILE A 124 -11.40 7.64 -3.54
C ILE A 124 -12.58 8.44 -3.01
N ASN A 125 -12.45 8.93 -1.78
CA ASN A 125 -13.38 9.88 -1.20
C ASN A 125 -13.26 11.20 -1.97
N THR A 126 -14.36 11.65 -2.57
CA THR A 126 -14.43 12.86 -3.39
C THR A 126 -14.70 14.13 -2.59
N ASP A 127 -15.01 14.01 -1.30
CA ASP A 127 -15.18 15.15 -0.36
C ASP A 127 -13.88 15.57 0.32
N LEU A 128 -12.83 14.74 0.25
CA LEU A 128 -11.51 15.16 0.69
C LEU A 128 -10.91 16.05 -0.40
N GLU A 129 -10.95 17.37 -0.19
CA GLU A 129 -10.03 18.28 -0.85
C GLU A 129 -8.62 17.70 -0.68
N VAL A 130 -8.04 17.22 -1.78
CA VAL A 130 -6.63 16.85 -1.81
C VAL A 130 -5.86 18.17 -1.68
N LYS A 131 -5.56 18.57 -0.44
CA LYS A 131 -4.52 19.55 -0.18
C LYS A 131 -3.19 18.90 -0.55
N LEU A 132 -2.81 19.08 -1.81
CA LEU A 132 -1.42 18.96 -2.23
C LEU A 132 -0.71 20.20 -1.67
N ASP A 133 -0.09 20.03 -0.51
CA ASP A 133 0.95 20.93 0.00
C ASP A 133 2.29 20.64 -0.71
#